data_AF-A0A354X5Z6-F1
#
_entry.id   AF-A0A354X5Z6-F1
#
_cell.length_a   1.000
_cell.length_b   1.000
_cell.length_c   1.000
_cell.angle_alpha   90.00
_cell.angle_beta   90.00
_cell.angle_gamma   90.00
#
_symmetry.space_group_name_H-M   'P 1'
#
loop_
_entity.id
_entity.type
_entity.pdbx_description
1 polymer ?
#
loop_
_entity_poly.entity_id
_entity_poly.type
_entity_poly.pdbx_seq_one_letter_code
_entity_poly.pdbx_strand_id
1 'polypeptide(L)' 'KLTMTVRMRFKNNKVEGQDKEETISANRTFSSNVVLTSVQDQLIEELVDEIVDQIFNATMANW' A
#
# COMPACT_ATOMS: atom_id res chain seq x y z
N LYS A 1 13.64 9.11 4.24
CA LYS A 1 12.87 7.83 4.27
C LYS A 1 11.39 8.19 4.36
N LEU A 2 10.59 7.74 3.41
CA LEU A 2 9.13 7.87 3.43
C LEU A 2 8.55 6.48 3.71
N THR A 3 7.61 6.40 4.65
CA THR A 3 6.89 5.17 4.97
C THR A 3 5.41 5.44 4.74
N MET A 4 4.77 4.59 3.93
CA MET A 4 3.34 4.63 3.68
C MET A 4 2.71 3.35 4.21
N THR A 5 1.67 3.50 5.02
CA THR A 5 0.93 2.37 5.61
C THR A 5 -0.53 2.50 5.22
N VAL A 6 -1.08 1.47 4.59
CA VAL A 6 -2.48 1.39 4.16
C VAL A 6 -3.15 0.27 4.94
N ARG A 7 -4.25 0.61 5.62
CA ARG A 7 -5.09 -0.33 6.35
C ARG A 7 -6.35 -0.59 5.54
N MET A 8 -6.49 -1.81 5.02
CA MET A 8 -7.64 -2.24 4.24
C MET A 8 -8.58 -3.10 5.09
N ARG A 9 -9.88 -2.82 5.02
CA ARG A 9 -10.95 -3.63 5.62
C ARG A 9 -11.90 -4.09 4.53
N PHE A 10 -11.89 -5.37 4.22
CA PHE A 10 -12.91 -6.03 3.42
C PHE A 10 -14.06 -6.45 4.33
N LYS A 11 -15.25 -5.95 4.03
CA LYS A 11 -16.49 -6.35 4.72
C LYS A 11 -17.35 -7.17 3.77
N ASN A 12 -17.60 -8.43 4.08
CA ASN A 12 -18.46 -9.28 3.26
C ASN A 12 -19.91 -9.14 3.73
N ASN A 13 -20.73 -8.36 3.01
CA ASN A 13 -22.14 -8.17 3.36
C ASN A 13 -23.03 -9.40 3.05
N LYS A 14 -22.50 -10.47 2.42
CA LYS A 14 -23.26 -11.69 2.11
C LYS A 14 -23.02 -12.84 3.06
N VAL A 15 -21.86 -12.91 3.71
CA VAL A 15 -21.49 -13.98 4.64
C VAL A 15 -20.86 -13.35 5.88
N GLU A 16 -21.60 -13.38 7.00
CA GLU A 16 -21.07 -12.94 8.29
C GLU A 16 -19.84 -13.77 8.69
N GLY A 17 -18.77 -13.09 9.11
CA GLY A 17 -17.53 -13.74 9.56
C GLY A 17 -16.41 -13.86 8.51
N GLN A 18 -16.63 -13.41 7.27
CA GLN A 18 -15.57 -13.27 6.26
C GLN A 18 -14.99 -11.85 6.15
N ASP A 19 -15.16 -11.05 7.21
CA ASP A 19 -14.52 -9.74 7.27
C ASP A 19 -13.01 -9.95 7.36
N LYS A 20 -12.28 -9.37 6.40
CA LYS A 20 -10.82 -9.43 6.34
C LYS A 20 -10.26 -8.06 6.60
N GLU A 21 -9.23 -8.02 7.43
CA GLU A 21 -8.53 -6.79 7.75
C GLU A 21 -7.04 -7.01 7.56
N GLU A 22 -6.47 -6.28 6.61
CA GLU A 22 -5.06 -6.41 6.24
C GLU A 22 -4.40 -5.03 6.30
N THR A 23 -3.19 -5.00 6.85
CA THR A 23 -2.37 -3.79 6.92
C THR A 23 -1.13 -4.01 6.08
N ILE A 24 -0.95 -3.17 5.07
CA ILE A 24 0.14 -3.24 4.11
C ILE A 24 0.97 -1.98 4.27
N SER A 25 2.29 -2.14 4.32
CA SER A 25 3.21 -1.03 4.53
C SER A 25 4.37 -1.10 3.55
N ALA A 26 4.63 -0.01 2.86
CA ALA A 26 5.76 0.15 1.95
C ALA A 26 6.63 1.32 2.43
N ASN A 27 7.95 1.22 2.22
CA ASN A 27 8.87 2.29 2.55
C ASN A 27 9.91 2.51 1.46
N ARG A 28 10.18 3.78 1.15
CA ARG A 28 11.15 4.20 0.14
C ARG A 28 12.17 5.16 0.74
N THR A 29 13.43 4.96 0.37
CA THR A 29 14.55 5.79 0.82
C THR A 29 14.91 6.73 -0.31
N PHE A 30 14.90 8.03 -0.05
CA PHE A 30 15.31 9.06 -1.01
C PHE A 30 16.61 9.70 -0.54
N SER A 31 17.43 10.12 -1.49
CA SER A 31 18.70 10.80 -1.22
C SER A 31 18.45 12.22 -0.70
N SER A 32 19.14 12.62 0.37
CA SER A 32 19.04 13.97 0.96
C SER A 32 19.51 15.09 0.02
N ASN A 33 20.15 14.74 -1.11
CA ASN A 33 20.62 15.69 -2.12
C ASN A 33 19.53 16.13 -3.11
N VAL A 34 18.32 15.56 -3.03
CA VAL A 34 17.23 15.89 -3.96
C VAL A 34 16.13 16.64 -3.22
N VAL A 35 15.62 17.71 -3.82
CA VAL A 35 14.55 18.51 -3.24
C VAL A 35 13.29 17.64 -3.15
N LEU A 36 12.77 17.48 -1.93
CA LEU A 36 11.65 16.58 -1.64
C LEU A 36 10.45 16.83 -2.57
N THR A 37 10.13 18.09 -2.87
CA THR A 37 9.02 18.48 -3.74
C THR A 37 9.16 18.02 -5.19
N SER A 38 10.38 17.81 -5.68
CA SER A 38 10.61 17.37 -7.06
C SER A 38 10.55 15.86 -7.24
N VAL A 39 10.72 15.10 -6.15
CA VAL A 39 10.72 13.63 -6.16
C VAL A 39 9.54 13.04 -5.39
N GLN A 40 8.75 13.87 -4.71
CA GLN A 40 7.61 13.45 -3.91
C GLN A 40 6.58 12.72 -4.75
N ASP A 41 6.18 13.27 -5.90
CA ASP A 41 5.17 12.64 -6.76
C ASP A 41 5.66 11.27 -7.27
N GLN A 42 6.89 11.19 -7.78
CA GLN A 42 7.45 9.93 -8.26
C GLN A 42 7.58 8.88 -7.15
N LEU A 43 8.05 9.27 -5.96
CA LEU A 43 8.19 8.36 -4.81
C LEU A 43 6.82 7.89 -4.30
N ILE A 44 5.81 8.75 -4.35
CA ILE A 44 4.44 8.39 -4.01
C ILE A 44 3.89 7.41 -5.04
N GLU A 45 4.09 7.67 -6.34
CA GLU A 45 3.65 6.80 -7.43
C GLU A 45 4.24 5.39 -7.28
N GLU A 46 5.56 5.28 -7.07
CA GLU A 46 6.24 4.01 -6.83
C GLU A 46 5.72 3.29 -5.57
N LEU A 47 5.44 4.03 -4.48
CA LEU A 47 4.90 3.44 -3.26
C LEU A 47 3.45 2.99 -3.44
N VAL A 48 2.66 3.71 -4.23
CA VAL A 48 1.28 3.36 -4.54
C VAL A 48 1.26 2.09 -5.37
N ASP A 49 2.07 1.99 -6.43
CA ASP A 49 2.18 0.79 -7.26
C ASP A 49 2.59 -0.43 -6.42
N GLU A 50 3.60 -0.29 -5.56
CA GLU A 50 4.05 -1.39 -4.70
C GLU A 50 2.98 -1.83 -3.69
N ILE A 51 2.21 -0.89 -3.11
CA ILE A 51 1.09 -1.21 -2.23
C ILE A 51 -0.06 -1.85 -3.02
N VAL A 52 -0.35 -1.37 -4.23
CA VAL A 52 -1.41 -1.94 -5.09
C VAL A 52 -1.06 -3.37 -5.45
N ASP A 53 0.18 -3.67 -5.83
CA ASP A 53 0.65 -5.03 -6.11
C ASP A 53 0.56 -5.94 -4.88
N GLN A 54 0.91 -5.43 -3.69
CA GLN A 54 0.78 -6.18 -2.44
C GLN A 54 -0.69 -6.45 -2.08
N ILE A 55 -1.57 -5.46 -2.24
CA ILE A 55 -3.01 -5.64 -2.05
C ILE A 55 -3.53 -6.68 -3.05
N PHE A 56 -3.15 -6.55 -4.32
CA PHE A 56 -3.61 -7.43 -5.38
C PHE A 56 -3.16 -8.87 -5.14
N ASN A 57 -1.90 -9.09 -4.74
CA ASN A 57 -1.40 -10.39 -4.33
C ASN A 57 -2.11 -10.93 -3.08
N ALA A 58 -2.37 -10.11 -2.05
CA ALA A 58 -3.07 -10.58 -0.85
C ALA A 58 -4.55 -10.93 -1.12
N THR A 59 -5.19 -10.18 -2.01
CA THR A 59 -6.61 -10.38 -2.37
C THR A 59 -6.77 -11.52 -3.37
N MET A 60 -5.90 -11.60 -4.40
CA MET A 60 -5.89 -12.73 -5.34
C MET A 60 -5.31 -13.99 -4.74
N ALA A 61 -4.35 -13.99 -3.80
CA ALA A 61 -3.93 -15.23 -3.14
C ALA A 61 -5.06 -15.92 -2.34
N ASN A 62 -6.20 -15.24 -2.19
CA ASN A 62 -7.41 -15.72 -1.52
C ASN A 62 -8.56 -16.12 -2.47
N TRP A 63 -8.31 -16.19 -3.79
CA TRP A 63 -9.21 -16.89 -4.72
C TRP A 63 -8.97 -18.41 -4.71
#